data_AF-A0A920Q7N5-F1
#
_entry.id   AF-A0A920Q7N5-F1
#
_cell.length_a   1.000
_cell.length_b   1.000
_cell.length_c   1.000
_cell.angle_alpha   90.00
_cell.angle_beta   90.00
_cell.angle_gamma   90.00
#
_symmetry.space_group_name_H-M   'P 1'
#
loop_
_entity.id
_entity.type
_entity.pdbx_description
1 polymer ?
#
loop_
_entity_poly.entity_id
_entity_poly.type
_entity_poly.pdbx_seq_one_letter_code
_entity_poly.pdbx_strand_id
1 'polypeptide(L)'
;MLRSLLAPPLPSALDTGTAAFAQNRADMEEHLAVIEGLLDEADAGGGPESTARLPSRDKMPIRERIAYVIDPDSPFLEISPLAGYDSSYAVGGGLLSVSG
;
A
#
# COMPACT_ATOMS: atom_id res chain seq x y z
N MET A 1 -8.27 -5.37 -38.80
CA MET A 1 -8.70 -3.95 -38.78
C MET A 1 -8.00 -3.26 -37.64
N LEU A 2 -7.22 -2.21 -37.91
CA LEU A 2 -6.59 -1.39 -36.86
C LEU A 2 -7.70 -0.60 -36.16
N ARG A 3 -7.87 -0.81 -34.84
CA ARG A 3 -8.76 0.01 -34.02
C ARG A 3 -8.19 1.43 -34.00
N SER A 4 -8.90 2.37 -34.62
CA SER A 4 -8.61 3.80 -34.47
C SER A 4 -8.91 4.18 -33.02
N LEU A 5 -7.91 4.66 -32.29
CA LEU A 5 -8.12 5.24 -30.97
C LEU A 5 -8.92 6.53 -31.11
N LEU A 6 -9.88 6.75 -30.20
CA LEU A 6 -10.71 7.96 -30.16
C LEU A 6 -9.91 9.21 -29.79
N ALA A 7 -8.73 9.05 -29.18
CA ALA A 7 -7.78 10.09 -28.88
C ALA A 7 -6.38 9.69 -29.40
N PRO A 8 -5.58 10.63 -29.92
CA PRO A 8 -4.21 10.34 -30.33
C PRO A 8 -3.36 9.97 -29.10
N PRO A 9 -2.43 9.01 -29.22
CA PRO A 9 -1.50 8.69 -28.14
C PRO A 9 -0.62 9.90 -27.82
N LEU A 10 -0.34 10.13 -26.54
CA LEU A 10 0.57 11.19 -26.11
C LEU A 10 2.03 10.75 -26.35
N PRO A 11 2.80 11.46 -27.18
CA PRO A 11 4.21 11.16 -27.38
C PRO A 11 5.00 11.53 -26.12
N SER A 12 5.85 10.61 -25.63
CA SER A 12 6.76 10.90 -24.52
C SER A 12 7.99 11.64 -25.03
N ALA A 13 8.36 12.73 -24.35
CA ALA A 13 9.62 13.43 -24.55
C ALA A 13 10.67 13.08 -23.48
N LEU A 14 10.40 12.08 -22.65
CA LEU A 14 11.26 11.67 -21.54
C LEU A 14 12.50 10.93 -22.05
N ASP A 15 13.69 11.44 -21.74
CA ASP A 15 14.95 10.76 -21.97
C ASP A 15 15.48 10.12 -20.67
N THR A 16 15.41 8.79 -20.63
CA THR A 16 15.81 7.97 -19.48
C THR A 16 17.33 7.78 -19.37
N GLY A 17 18.11 8.18 -20.38
CA GLY A 17 19.58 8.11 -20.35
C GLY A 17 20.25 9.32 -19.70
N THR A 18 19.49 10.35 -19.35
CA THR A 18 20.04 11.58 -18.76
C THR A 18 20.40 11.40 -17.29
N ALA A 19 21.43 12.11 -16.83
CA ALA A 19 21.79 12.15 -15.42
C ALA A 19 20.66 12.72 -14.54
N ALA A 20 19.90 13.69 -15.06
CA ALA A 20 18.73 14.25 -14.38
C ALA A 20 17.62 13.20 -14.15
N PHE A 21 17.36 12.33 -15.13
CA PHE A 21 16.41 11.24 -14.96
C PHE A 21 16.86 10.26 -13.87
N ALA A 22 18.15 9.88 -13.87
CA ALA A 22 18.71 8.99 -12.86
C ALA A 22 18.60 9.58 -11.44
N GLN A 23 18.88 10.88 -11.27
CA GLN A 23 18.75 11.55 -9.98
C GLN A 23 17.30 11.60 -9.50
N ASN A 24 16.37 12.06 -10.36
CA ASN A 24 14.95 12.14 -9.99
C ASN A 24 14.39 10.77 -9.60
N ARG A 25 14.83 9.71 -10.29
CA ARG A 25 14.46 8.34 -9.95
C ARG A 25 14.98 7.96 -8.55
N ALA A 26 16.25 8.23 -8.26
CA ALA A 26 16.85 7.92 -6.97
C ALA A 26 16.13 8.66 -5.82
N ASP A 27 15.80 9.94 -6.00
CA ASP A 27 15.08 10.74 -5.00
C ASP A 27 13.67 10.18 -4.75
N MET A 28 12.98 9.75 -5.81
CA MET A 28 11.67 9.10 -5.67
C MET A 28 11.76 7.74 -4.99
N GLU A 29 12.80 6.95 -5.28
CA GLU A 29 13.04 5.66 -4.61
C GLU A 29 13.29 5.84 -3.11
N GLU A 30 13.97 6.92 -2.69
CA GLU A 30 14.14 7.26 -1.27
C GLU A 30 12.79 7.53 -0.58
N HIS A 31 11.92 8.32 -1.21
CA HIS A 31 10.59 8.58 -0.66
C HIS A 31 9.72 7.32 -0.60
N LEU A 32 9.80 6.45 -1.60
CA LEU A 32 9.08 5.18 -1.60
C LEU A 32 9.54 4.28 -0.46
N ALA A 33 10.84 4.21 -0.19
CA ALA A 33 11.38 3.42 0.93
C ALA A 33 10.83 3.89 2.30
N VAL A 34 10.64 5.21 2.48
CA VAL A 34 10.00 5.75 3.69
C VAL A 34 8.55 5.29 3.78
N ILE A 35 7.80 5.36 2.68
CA ILE A 35 6.39 4.95 2.65
C ILE A 35 6.27 3.44 2.92
N GLU A 36 7.12 2.62 2.32
CA GLU A 36 7.17 1.17 2.54
C GLU A 36 7.41 0.85 4.03
N GLY A 37 8.36 1.52 4.68
CA GLY A 37 8.59 1.32 6.11
C GLY A 37 7.38 1.70 6.99
N LEU A 38 6.63 2.74 6.63
CA LEU A 38 5.42 3.13 7.34
C LEU A 38 4.26 2.16 7.09
N LEU A 39 4.17 1.57 5.89
CA LEU A 39 3.21 0.54 5.57
C LEU A 39 3.50 -0.75 6.36
N ASP A 40 4.78 -1.13 6.47
CA ASP A 40 5.20 -2.26 7.30
C ASP A 40 4.84 -2.05 8.78
N GLU A 41 4.99 -0.82 9.29
CA GLU A 41 4.56 -0.45 10.64
C GLU A 41 3.04 -0.58 10.82
N ALA A 42 2.25 -0.06 9.86
CA ALA A 42 0.80 -0.18 9.86
C ALA A 42 0.35 -1.65 9.82
N ASP A 43 1.03 -2.48 9.02
CA ASP A 43 0.78 -3.91 8.88
C ASP A 43 1.06 -4.69 10.15
N ALA A 44 2.09 -4.29 10.90
CA ALA A 44 2.39 -4.86 12.22
C ALA A 44 1.29 -4.54 13.26
N GLY A 45 0.47 -3.50 13.03
CA GLY A 45 -0.66 -3.11 13.86
C GLY A 45 -0.25 -2.84 15.31
N GLY A 46 -0.95 -3.45 16.28
CA GLY A 46 -0.64 -3.30 17.70
C GLY A 46 0.63 -4.04 18.17
N GLY A 47 1.46 -4.52 17.24
CA GLY A 47 2.67 -5.28 17.50
C GLY A 47 2.45 -6.79 17.74
N PRO A 48 3.54 -7.57 17.77
CA PRO A 48 3.50 -9.04 17.76
C PRO A 48 2.75 -9.64 18.96
N GLU A 49 2.80 -9.01 20.14
CA GLU A 49 2.02 -9.46 21.29
C GLU A 49 0.51 -9.34 21.06
N SER A 50 0.06 -8.26 20.41
CA SER A 50 -1.36 -8.06 20.12
C SER A 50 -1.87 -9.06 19.08
N THR A 51 -1.03 -9.36 18.09
CA THR A 51 -1.30 -10.35 17.03
C THR A 51 -1.35 -11.76 17.62
N ALA A 52 -0.44 -12.12 18.52
CA ALA A 52 -0.44 -13.42 19.20
C ALA A 52 -1.60 -13.60 20.21
N ARG A 53 -2.13 -12.49 20.74
CA ARG A 53 -3.25 -12.49 21.70
C ARG A 53 -4.62 -12.78 21.08
N LEU A 54 -4.77 -12.61 19.76
CA LEU A 54 -6.03 -12.91 19.08
C LEU A 54 -6.26 -14.43 18.95
N PRO A 55 -5.29 -15.24 18.47
CA PRO A 55 -5.40 -16.69 18.44
C PRO A 55 -5.66 -17.33 19.80
N SER A 56 -5.05 -16.81 20.89
CA SER A 56 -5.29 -17.33 22.24
C SER A 56 -6.73 -17.12 22.75
N ARG A 57 -7.54 -16.35 22.02
CA ARG A 57 -8.97 -16.10 22.27
C ARG A 57 -9.87 -16.65 21.17
N ASP A 58 -9.36 -17.56 20.35
CA ASP A 58 -10.05 -18.11 19.16
C ASP A 58 -10.50 -17.01 18.18
N LYS A 59 -9.74 -15.91 18.09
CA LYS A 59 -10.01 -14.80 17.18
C LYS A 59 -8.95 -14.73 16.09
N MET A 60 -9.42 -14.54 14.87
CA MET A 60 -8.57 -14.30 13.70
C MET A 60 -8.16 -12.81 13.62
N PRO A 61 -6.90 -12.49 13.24
CA PRO A 61 -6.47 -11.15 12.85
C PRO A 61 -7.34 -10.55 11.75
N ILE A 62 -7.45 -9.22 11.72
CA ILE A 62 -8.39 -8.54 10.82
C ILE A 62 -7.99 -8.67 9.34
N ARG A 63 -6.70 -8.62 9.00
CA ARG A 63 -6.21 -8.84 7.62
C ARG A 63 -6.52 -10.25 7.13
N GLU A 64 -6.35 -11.25 8.00
CA GLU A 64 -6.76 -12.63 7.68
C GLU A 64 -8.27 -12.73 7.44
N ARG A 65 -9.11 -12.08 8.24
CA ARG A 65 -10.56 -12.07 8.01
C ARG A 65 -10.92 -11.50 6.64
N ILE A 66 -10.25 -10.42 6.23
CA ILE A 66 -10.47 -9.80 4.92
C ILE A 66 -10.07 -10.79 3.81
N ALA A 67 -8.92 -11.46 3.93
CA ALA A 67 -8.46 -12.46 2.97
C ALA A 67 -9.45 -13.64 2.80
N TYR A 68 -10.19 -14.01 3.84
CA TYR A 68 -11.26 -15.03 3.75
C TYR A 68 -12.59 -14.51 3.17
N VAL A 69 -12.80 -13.19 3.12
CA VAL A 69 -14.04 -12.59 2.62
C VAL A 69 -13.95 -12.22 1.14
N ILE A 70 -12.75 -11.84 0.67
CA ILE A 70 -12.52 -11.48 -0.73
C ILE A 70 -12.38 -12.73 -1.62
N ASP A 71 -12.66 -12.58 -2.91
CA ASP A 71 -12.46 -13.66 -3.87
C ASP A 71 -10.96 -14.02 -3.95
N PRO A 72 -10.62 -15.32 -4.09
CA PRO A 72 -9.23 -15.72 -4.30
C PRO A 72 -8.61 -15.00 -5.50
N ASP A 73 -7.36 -14.58 -5.35
CA ASP A 73 -6.61 -13.83 -6.37
C ASP A 73 -7.20 -12.47 -6.77
N SER A 74 -8.22 -11.98 -6.05
CA SER A 74 -8.71 -10.61 -6.25
C SER A 74 -7.69 -9.58 -5.74
N PRO A 75 -7.50 -8.46 -6.44
CA PRO A 75 -6.64 -7.39 -5.96
C PRO A 75 -7.24 -6.76 -4.70
N PHE A 76 -6.36 -6.40 -3.76
CA PHE A 76 -6.73 -5.74 -2.52
C PHE A 76 -6.29 -4.28 -2.55
N LEU A 77 -7.22 -3.33 -2.42
CA LEU A 77 -6.91 -1.90 -2.30
C LEU A 77 -7.31 -1.38 -0.91
N GLU A 78 -6.30 -1.14 -0.08
CA GLU A 78 -6.48 -0.51 1.22
C GLU A 78 -6.61 1.01 1.11
N ILE A 79 -7.55 1.57 1.88
CA ILE A 79 -7.82 3.00 1.92
C ILE A 79 -7.26 3.57 3.22
N SER A 80 -6.38 4.56 3.08
CA SER A 80 -5.75 5.28 4.20
C SER A 80 -4.92 4.41 5.16
N PRO A 81 -3.99 3.56 4.67
CA PRO A 81 -3.16 2.69 5.53
C PRO A 81 -2.29 3.46 6.52
N LEU A 82 -1.92 4.71 6.20
CA LEU A 82 -1.08 5.56 7.06
C LEU A 82 -1.89 6.46 8.01
N ALA A 83 -3.18 6.16 8.25
CA ALA A 83 -3.99 6.92 9.18
C ALA A 83 -3.33 6.96 10.57
N GLY A 84 -3.21 8.14 11.18
CA GLY A 84 -2.55 8.31 12.48
C GLY A 84 -1.04 8.55 12.41
N TYR A 85 -0.43 8.53 11.22
CA TYR A 85 0.96 8.99 11.06
C TYR A 85 1.16 10.43 11.57
N ASP A 86 2.30 10.68 12.22
CA ASP A 86 2.65 11.94 12.88
C ASP A 86 1.64 12.41 13.94
N SER A 87 0.99 11.44 14.62
CA SER A 87 0.06 11.69 15.71
C SER A 87 0.40 10.85 16.95
N SER A 88 -0.36 11.00 18.03
CA SER A 88 -0.23 10.15 19.22
C SER A 88 -0.88 8.77 19.07
N TYR A 89 -1.53 8.49 17.94
CA TYR A 89 -2.14 7.19 17.63
C TYR A 89 -1.17 6.30 16.87
N ALA A 90 -1.35 4.98 16.98
CA ALA A 90 -0.62 4.04 16.14
C ALA A 90 -0.96 4.25 14.66
N VAL A 91 0.03 4.09 13.78
CA VAL A 91 -0.15 4.12 12.33
C VAL A 91 -1.13 3.01 11.91
N GLY A 92 -2.01 3.30 10.97
CA GLY A 92 -3.17 2.47 10.59
C GLY A 92 -4.45 2.77 11.39
N GLY A 93 -4.41 3.66 12.39
CA GLY A 93 -5.59 4.20 13.07
C GLY A 93 -6.49 3.17 13.77
N GLY A 94 -6.05 1.90 13.89
CA GLY A 94 -6.85 0.79 14.42
C GLY A 94 -8.01 0.36 13.53
N LEU A 95 -8.04 0.76 12.24
CA LEU A 95 -9.11 0.48 11.28
C LEU A 95 -8.50 0.04 9.95
N LEU A 96 -9.07 -1.00 9.33
CA LEU A 96 -8.79 -1.35 7.93
C LEU A 96 -10.03 -1.10 7.10
N SER A 97 -9.91 -0.24 6.09
CA SER A 97 -10.96 0.11 5.14
C SER A 97 -10.50 -0.21 3.73
N VAL A 98 -11.39 -0.77 2.91
CA VAL A 98 -10.99 -1.46 1.68
C VAL A 98 -12.03 -1.22 0.59
N SER A 99 -11.57 -1.08 -0.66
CA SER A 99 -12.46 -1.15 -1.82
C SER A 99 -12.31 -2.53 -2.44
N GLY A 100 -13.40 -3.30 -2.45
CA GLY A 100 -13.54 -4.54 -3.22
C GLY A 100 -14.05 -4.28 -4.63
#